data_AF-A0AA37KUM5-F1
#
_entry.id   AF-A0AA37KUM5-F1
#
_cell.length_a   1.000
_cell.length_b   1.000
_cell.length_c   1.000
_cell.angle_alpha   90.00
_cell.angle_beta   90.00
_cell.angle_gamma   90.00
#
_symmetry.space_group_name_H-M   'P 1'
#
loop_
_entity.id
_entity.type
_entity.pdbx_description
1 polymer ?
#
loop_
_entity_poly.entity_id
_entity_poly.type
_entity_poly.pdbx_seq_one_letter_code
_entity_poly.pdbx_strand_id
1 'polypeptide(L)'
;MKKDNESPYRYYRVVSVKKIDRWFFDRYDHRRTHAKIYETVIRPKFGMCENTFLDYRHEPDELLELFPQSASVEFSLWLPTVQTKYMVPAEANRFSLMLWDSIDKAFRCIRRREPGCCIDADKLLTYMTLYLEERSSVGMK
;
A
#
# COMPACT_ATOMS: atom_id res chain seq x y z
N MET A 1 -0.93 2.88 -28.58
CA MET A 1 -1.56 2.72 -27.24
C MET A 1 -3.05 2.62 -27.45
N LYS A 2 -3.72 1.55 -26.99
CA LYS A 2 -5.18 1.60 -26.81
C LYS A 2 -5.48 2.83 -25.96
N LYS A 3 -6.46 3.65 -26.34
CA LYS A 3 -6.90 4.76 -25.48
C LYS A 3 -7.29 4.14 -24.14
N ASP A 4 -6.75 4.65 -23.04
CA ASP A 4 -7.04 4.13 -21.68
C ASP A 4 -8.55 4.06 -21.40
N ASN A 5 -9.32 4.90 -22.10
CA ASN A 5 -10.78 4.92 -22.14
C ASN A 5 -11.45 3.63 -22.62
N GLU A 6 -10.75 2.76 -23.35
CA GLU A 6 -11.27 1.47 -23.85
C GLU A 6 -10.87 0.30 -22.94
N SER A 7 -10.13 0.55 -21.86
CA SER A 7 -9.69 -0.49 -20.94
C SER A 7 -10.84 -0.88 -19.98
N PRO A 8 -11.18 -2.19 -19.86
CA PRO A 8 -12.15 -2.62 -18.86
C PRO A 8 -11.66 -2.38 -17.42
N TYR A 9 -10.36 -2.12 -17.23
CA TYR A 9 -9.75 -1.82 -15.94
C TYR A 9 -9.69 -0.33 -15.60
N ARG A 10 -10.21 0.55 -16.48
CA ARG A 10 -10.19 2.01 -16.26
C ARG A 10 -10.77 2.38 -14.89
N TYR A 11 -11.97 1.91 -14.58
CA TYR A 11 -12.65 2.26 -13.33
C TYR A 11 -11.88 1.79 -12.09
N TYR A 12 -11.25 0.61 -12.14
CA TYR A 12 -10.37 0.15 -11.06
C TYR A 12 -9.15 1.04 -10.85
N ARG A 13 -8.57 1.58 -11.94
CA ARG A 13 -7.45 2.54 -11.86
C ARG A 13 -7.91 3.88 -11.33
N VAL A 14 -9.07 4.38 -11.78
CA VAL A 14 -9.70 5.62 -11.26
C VAL A 14 -9.91 5.52 -9.75
N VAL A 15 -10.55 4.45 -9.27
CA VAL A 15 -10.77 4.23 -7.83
C VAL A 15 -9.46 4.18 -7.06
N SER A 16 -8.45 3.48 -7.59
CA SER A 16 -7.13 3.41 -6.96
C SER A 16 -6.48 4.79 -6.81
N VAL A 17 -6.52 5.59 -7.89
CA VAL A 17 -5.99 6.96 -7.90
C VAL A 17 -6.71 7.84 -6.90
N LYS A 18 -8.05 7.83 -6.90
CA LYS A 18 -8.87 8.65 -5.99
C LYS A 18 -8.61 8.29 -4.52
N LYS A 19 -8.47 7.00 -4.18
CA LYS A 19 -8.12 6.57 -2.82
C LYS A 19 -6.73 7.06 -2.39
N ILE A 20 -5.73 6.84 -3.25
CA ILE A 20 -4.36 7.31 -2.97
C ILE A 20 -4.31 8.83 -2.79
N ASP A 21 -4.97 9.58 -3.67
CA ASP A 21 -5.01 11.05 -3.60
C ASP A 21 -5.66 11.52 -2.29
N ARG A 22 -6.81 10.92 -1.91
CA ARG A 22 -7.50 11.22 -0.65
C ARG A 22 -6.67 10.89 0.60
N TRP A 23 -5.94 9.78 0.60
CA TRP A 23 -5.09 9.42 1.75
C TRP A 23 -3.86 10.31 1.87
N PHE A 24 -3.31 10.77 0.74
CA PHE A 24 -2.09 11.58 0.73
C PHE A 24 -2.35 13.06 0.95
N PHE A 25 -3.19 13.65 0.09
CA PHE A 25 -3.35 15.09 -0.06
C PHE A 25 -3.81 15.76 1.24
N ASP A 26 -3.28 16.96 1.46
CA ASP A 26 -3.65 17.82 2.58
C ASP A 26 -3.56 19.28 2.13
N ARG A 27 -4.70 19.99 2.15
CA ARG A 27 -4.79 21.36 1.63
C ARG A 27 -3.85 22.32 2.36
N TYR A 28 -3.47 22.04 3.60
CA TYR A 28 -2.70 22.95 4.45
C TYR A 28 -1.22 22.55 4.60
N ASP A 29 -0.79 21.47 3.95
CA ASP A 29 0.59 21.00 4.00
C ASP A 29 1.22 20.98 2.60
N HIS A 30 2.15 21.91 2.36
CA HIS A 30 2.89 22.04 1.10
C HIS A 30 3.74 20.82 0.74
N ARG A 31 3.95 19.88 1.67
CA ARG A 31 4.65 18.61 1.43
C ARG A 31 3.71 17.55 0.86
N ARG A 32 2.40 17.74 0.95
CA ARG A 32 1.35 16.76 0.62
C ARG A 32 0.57 17.17 -0.64
N THR A 33 1.31 17.36 -1.74
CA THR A 33 0.76 17.82 -3.02
C THR A 33 0.44 16.69 -4.00
N HIS A 34 -0.42 16.96 -4.97
CA HIS A 34 -0.73 16.03 -6.06
C HIS A 34 0.51 15.63 -6.88
N ALA A 35 1.40 16.59 -7.16
CA ALA A 35 2.66 16.32 -7.86
C ALA A 35 3.55 15.35 -7.06
N LYS A 36 3.61 15.50 -5.73
CA LYS A 36 4.43 14.63 -4.89
C LYS A 36 3.93 13.19 -4.92
N ILE A 37 2.62 12.96 -4.74
CA ILE A 37 2.07 11.60 -4.76
C ILE A 37 2.10 10.99 -6.16
N TYR A 38 1.96 11.83 -7.19
CA TYR A 38 2.10 11.41 -8.57
C TYR A 38 3.48 10.79 -8.82
N GLU A 39 4.56 11.51 -8.53
CA GLU A 39 5.92 11.03 -8.78
C GLU A 39 6.33 9.85 -7.90
N THR A 40 5.83 9.79 -6.66
CA THR A 40 6.31 8.81 -5.67
C THR A 40 5.52 7.50 -5.66
N VAL A 41 4.22 7.52 -5.95
CA VAL A 41 3.35 6.33 -5.88
C VAL A 41 2.63 6.08 -7.19
N ILE A 42 1.95 7.08 -7.76
CA ILE A 42 1.08 6.85 -8.92
C ILE A 42 1.88 6.44 -10.16
N ARG A 43 2.92 7.21 -10.51
CA ARG A 43 3.73 6.97 -11.71
C ARG A 43 4.48 5.64 -11.62
N PRO A 44 5.18 5.30 -10.52
CA PRO A 44 5.86 4.01 -10.40
C PRO A 44 4.89 2.82 -10.39
N LYS A 45 3.71 2.96 -9.78
CA LYS A 45 2.76 1.84 -9.62
C LYS A 45 1.90 1.59 -10.86
N PHE A 46 1.46 2.64 -11.54
CA PHE A 46 0.49 2.53 -12.63
C PHE A 46 1.03 2.89 -14.01
N GLY A 47 2.24 3.45 -14.10
CA GLY A 47 2.85 3.87 -15.36
C GLY A 47 2.03 4.90 -16.15
N MET A 48 1.12 5.62 -15.49
CA MET A 48 0.28 6.64 -16.14
C MET A 48 1.00 7.97 -16.24
N CYS A 49 0.63 8.77 -17.24
CA CYS A 49 1.07 10.15 -17.33
C CYS A 49 0.31 11.05 -16.35
N GLU A 50 0.88 12.21 -16.06
CA GLU A 50 0.34 13.17 -15.10
C GLU A 50 -1.06 13.64 -15.49
N ASN A 51 -1.31 13.90 -16.77
CA ASN A 51 -2.63 14.33 -17.24
C ASN A 51 -3.70 13.27 -16.94
N THR A 52 -3.44 11.99 -17.18
CA THR A 52 -4.39 10.91 -16.84
C THR A 52 -4.63 10.83 -15.33
N PHE A 53 -3.59 11.01 -14.52
CA PHE A 53 -3.74 11.08 -13.07
C PHE A 53 -4.64 12.24 -12.65
N LEU A 54 -4.42 13.43 -13.22
CA LEU A 54 -5.24 14.61 -12.94
C LEU A 54 -6.69 14.39 -13.37
N ASP A 55 -6.92 13.83 -14.57
CA ASP A 55 -8.26 13.51 -15.07
C ASP A 55 -8.98 12.53 -14.14
N TYR A 56 -8.31 11.45 -13.72
CA TYR A 56 -8.89 10.43 -12.84
C TYR A 56 -9.31 10.96 -11.47
N ARG A 57 -8.63 11.99 -10.96
CA ARG A 57 -9.04 12.63 -9.69
C ARG A 57 -10.38 13.35 -9.80
N HIS A 58 -10.66 13.90 -10.98
CA HIS A 58 -11.88 14.65 -11.27
C HIS A 58 -13.06 13.77 -11.67
N GLU A 59 -12.85 12.46 -11.86
CA GLU A 59 -13.96 11.51 -12.06
C GLU A 59 -14.93 11.51 -10.87
N PRO A 60 -16.19 11.10 -11.06
CA PRO A 60 -17.20 11.14 -10.00
C PRO A 60 -16.83 10.28 -8.78
N ASP A 61 -17.20 10.75 -7.59
CA ASP A 61 -16.92 10.06 -6.33
C ASP A 61 -17.75 8.78 -6.16
N GLU A 62 -18.90 8.69 -6.83
CA GLU A 62 -19.79 7.52 -6.86
C GLU A 62 -19.08 6.27 -7.37
N LEU A 63 -18.03 6.41 -8.18
CA LEU A 63 -17.22 5.29 -8.64
C LEU A 63 -16.53 4.54 -7.50
N LEU A 64 -16.26 5.19 -6.37
CA LEU A 64 -15.67 4.54 -5.20
C LEU A 64 -16.61 3.48 -4.59
N GLU A 65 -17.92 3.74 -4.64
CA GLU A 65 -18.95 2.83 -4.14
C GLU A 65 -19.33 1.77 -5.18
N LEU A 66 -19.36 2.15 -6.46
CA LEU A 66 -19.71 1.25 -7.57
C LEU A 66 -18.62 0.21 -7.87
N PHE A 67 -17.36 0.53 -7.58
CA PHE A 67 -16.20 -0.34 -7.84
C PHE A 67 -15.39 -0.57 -6.56
N PRO A 68 -15.96 -1.28 -5.57
CA PRO A 68 -15.25 -1.58 -4.33
C PRO A 68 -14.02 -2.44 -4.61
N GLN A 69 -12.96 -2.21 -3.85
CA GLN A 69 -11.72 -2.97 -3.94
C GLN A 69 -11.61 -3.91 -2.74
N SER A 70 -11.03 -5.09 -2.93
CA SER A 70 -10.76 -5.99 -1.80
C SER A 70 -9.78 -5.35 -0.83
N ALA A 71 -9.83 -5.76 0.44
CA ALA A 71 -8.90 -5.30 1.47
C ALA A 71 -7.43 -5.49 1.07
N SER A 72 -7.10 -6.57 0.34
CA SER A 72 -5.75 -6.83 -0.17
C SER A 72 -5.29 -5.78 -1.19
N VAL A 73 -6.17 -5.39 -2.11
CA VAL A 73 -5.88 -4.33 -3.09
C VAL A 73 -5.73 -3.00 -2.39
N GLU A 74 -6.65 -2.66 -1.48
CA GLU A 74 -6.57 -1.42 -0.71
C GLU A 74 -5.30 -1.34 0.13
N PHE A 75 -4.95 -2.39 0.86
CA PHE A 75 -3.71 -2.43 1.66
C PHE A 75 -2.47 -2.20 0.78
N SER A 76 -2.43 -2.80 -0.41
CA SER A 76 -1.33 -2.59 -1.36
C SER A 76 -1.18 -1.14 -1.83
N LEU A 77 -2.27 -0.36 -1.81
CA LEU A 77 -2.30 1.04 -2.19
C LEU A 77 -2.01 1.94 -0.98
N TRP A 78 -2.64 1.63 0.14
CA TRP A 78 -2.58 2.40 1.38
C TRP A 78 -1.18 2.45 1.96
N LEU A 79 -0.52 1.29 2.08
CA LEU A 79 0.80 1.19 2.73
C LEU A 79 1.85 2.12 2.10
N PRO A 80 2.15 2.05 0.78
CA PRO A 80 3.13 2.94 0.16
C PRO A 80 2.70 4.41 0.21
N THR A 81 1.39 4.71 0.18
CA THR A 81 0.89 6.08 0.31
C THR A 81 1.15 6.66 1.69
N VAL A 82 0.87 5.91 2.76
CA VAL A 82 1.11 6.35 4.14
C VAL A 82 2.61 6.46 4.43
N GLN A 83 3.42 5.51 3.96
CA GLN A 83 4.87 5.61 4.08
C GLN A 83 5.41 6.88 3.41
N THR A 84 4.97 7.17 2.18
CA THR A 84 5.35 8.40 1.47
C THR A 84 4.89 9.65 2.21
N LYS A 85 3.72 9.60 2.88
CA LYS A 85 3.15 10.73 3.61
C LYS A 85 3.92 11.08 4.88
N TYR A 86 4.46 10.09 5.58
CA TYR A 86 5.00 10.27 6.93
C TYR A 86 6.49 9.93 7.08
N MET A 87 7.11 9.26 6.10
CA MET A 87 8.50 8.82 6.16
C MET A 87 9.32 9.42 5.03
N VAL A 88 10.61 9.63 5.29
CA VAL A 88 11.58 9.87 4.21
C VAL A 88 11.77 8.59 3.39
N PRO A 89 12.09 8.68 2.08
CA PRO A 89 12.16 7.49 1.21
C PRO A 89 13.07 6.36 1.71
N ALA A 90 14.20 6.70 2.34
CA ALA A 90 15.12 5.70 2.89
C ALA A 90 14.48 4.89 4.03
N GLU A 91 13.78 5.55 4.95
CA GLU A 91 13.10 4.88 6.07
C GLU A 91 11.84 4.14 5.61
N ALA A 92 11.11 4.66 4.63
CA ALA A 92 10.01 3.94 3.99
C ALA A 92 10.49 2.61 3.40
N ASN A 93 11.58 2.61 2.64
CA ASN A 93 12.18 1.40 2.07
C ASN A 93 12.64 0.43 3.16
N ARG A 94 13.32 0.95 4.20
CA ARG A 94 13.75 0.15 5.34
C ARG A 94 12.57 -0.52 6.04
N PHE A 95 11.49 0.20 6.30
CA PHE A 95 10.28 -0.35 6.91
C PHE A 95 9.67 -1.45 6.04
N SER A 96 9.55 -1.23 4.72
CA SER A 96 9.03 -2.25 3.81
C SER A 96 9.85 -3.56 3.86
N LEU A 97 11.17 -3.45 3.91
CA LEU A 97 12.06 -4.62 4.04
C LEU A 97 11.88 -5.32 5.39
N MET A 98 11.77 -4.55 6.49
CA MET A 98 11.53 -5.11 7.82
C MET A 98 10.18 -5.83 7.91
N LEU A 99 9.13 -5.25 7.33
CA LEU A 99 7.80 -5.83 7.30
C LEU A 99 7.79 -7.12 6.48
N TRP A 100 8.39 -7.10 5.28
CA TRP A 100 8.56 -8.30 4.44
C TRP A 100 9.25 -9.42 5.20
N ASP A 101 10.42 -9.14 5.79
CA ASP A 101 11.23 -10.12 6.51
C ASP A 101 10.48 -10.70 7.71
N SER A 102 9.70 -9.88 8.41
CA SER A 102 8.90 -10.33 9.56
C SER A 102 7.77 -11.26 9.13
N ILE A 103 7.08 -10.93 8.03
CA ILE A 103 6.02 -11.79 7.46
C ILE A 103 6.60 -13.13 6.97
N ASP A 104 7.69 -13.09 6.20
CA ASP A 104 8.33 -14.31 5.67
C ASP A 104 8.81 -15.23 6.80
N LYS A 105 9.41 -14.66 7.85
CA LYS A 105 9.83 -15.42 9.03
C LYS A 105 8.66 -16.01 9.80
N ALA A 106 7.56 -15.27 9.97
CA ALA A 106 6.37 -15.80 10.63
C ALA A 106 5.83 -17.02 9.87
N PHE A 107 5.69 -16.93 8.54
CA PHE A 107 5.29 -18.08 7.71
C PHE A 107 6.23 -19.26 7.84
N ARG A 108 7.55 -19.04 7.74
CA ARG A 108 8.55 -20.11 7.89
C ARG A 108 8.50 -20.75 9.28
N CYS A 109 8.30 -19.95 10.32
CA CYS A 109 8.21 -20.43 11.70
C CYS A 109 6.98 -21.33 11.89
N ILE A 110 5.80 -20.88 11.45
CA ILE A 110 4.56 -21.68 11.51
C ILE A 110 4.75 -23.00 10.76
N ARG A 111 5.24 -22.94 9.52
CA ARG A 111 5.44 -24.16 8.70
C ARG A 111 6.44 -25.15 9.30
N ARG A 112 7.43 -24.66 10.05
CA ARG A 112 8.43 -25.50 10.73
C ARG A 112 7.89 -26.10 12.03
N ARG A 113 7.16 -25.33 12.83
CA ARG A 113 6.66 -25.76 14.15
C ARG A 113 5.38 -26.59 14.05
N GLU A 114 4.52 -26.27 13.08
CA GLU A 114 3.20 -26.90 12.89
C GLU A 114 3.02 -27.33 11.43
N PRO A 115 3.72 -28.39 10.97
CA PRO A 115 3.60 -28.87 9.59
C PRO A 115 2.16 -29.29 9.26
N GLY A 116 1.65 -28.86 8.10
CA GLY A 116 0.30 -29.20 7.63
C GLY A 116 -0.83 -28.38 8.25
N CYS A 117 -0.52 -27.44 9.15
CA CYS A 117 -1.52 -26.54 9.70
C CYS A 117 -2.04 -25.54 8.66
N CYS A 118 -3.35 -25.28 8.66
CA CYS A 118 -3.92 -24.13 7.96
C CYS A 118 -3.45 -22.84 8.64
N ILE A 119 -2.96 -21.87 7.86
CA ILE A 119 -2.50 -20.58 8.38
C ILE A 119 -3.64 -19.58 8.22
N ASP A 120 -4.32 -19.30 9.32
CA ASP A 120 -5.30 -18.21 9.40
C ASP A 120 -4.65 -16.87 9.81
N ALA A 121 -5.46 -15.81 9.80
CA ALA A 121 -5.00 -14.45 10.09
C ALA A 121 -4.50 -14.29 11.53
N ASP A 122 -5.21 -14.87 12.52
CA ASP A 122 -4.89 -14.75 13.93
C ASP A 122 -3.55 -15.44 14.25
N LYS A 123 -3.33 -16.60 13.65
CA LYS A 123 -2.07 -17.35 13.77
C LYS A 123 -0.92 -16.57 13.15
N LEU A 124 -1.08 -16.04 11.94
CA LEU A 124 -0.03 -15.24 11.31
C LEU A 124 0.31 -14.02 12.17
N LEU A 125 -0.71 -13.30 12.65
CA LEU A 125 -0.52 -12.13 13.50
C LEU A 125 0.20 -12.47 14.81
N THR A 126 -0.17 -13.57 15.47
CA THR A 126 0.47 -14.05 16.70
C THR A 126 1.97 -14.27 16.49
N TYR A 127 2.33 -14.99 15.43
CA TYR A 127 3.74 -15.27 15.13
C TYR A 127 4.52 -14.03 14.70
N MET A 128 3.88 -13.08 14.01
CA MET A 128 4.50 -11.79 13.69
C MET A 128 4.78 -10.98 14.96
N THR A 129 3.84 -10.91 15.90
CA THR A 129 4.02 -10.17 17.16
C THR A 129 5.14 -10.76 18.01
N LEU A 130 5.15 -12.08 18.19
CA LEU A 130 6.23 -12.77 18.93
C LEU A 130 7.61 -12.44 18.37
N TYR A 131 7.74 -12.42 17.03
CA TYR A 131 9.01 -12.10 16.39
C TYR A 131 9.45 -10.64 16.59
N LEU A 132 8.49 -9.71 16.53
CA LEU A 132 8.75 -8.29 16.75
C LEU A 132 9.15 -8.01 18.21
N GLU A 133 8.51 -8.68 19.17
CA GLU A 133 8.87 -8.61 20.59
C GLU A 133 10.29 -9.14 20.84
N GLU A 134 10.65 -10.30 20.29
CA GLU A 134 12.01 -10.86 20.38
C GLU A 134 13.06 -9.84 19.87
N ARG A 135 12.82 -9.21 18.72
CA ARG A 135 13.72 -8.17 18.16
C ARG A 135 13.86 -6.96 19.08
N SER A 136 12.78 -6.51 19.71
CA SER A 136 12.82 -5.35 20.61
C SER A 136 13.68 -5.61 21.85
N SER A 137 13.66 -6.84 22.37
CA SER A 137 14.44 -7.24 23.55
C SER A 137 15.95 -7.35 23.31
N VAL A 138 16.36 -7.63 22.06
CA VAL A 138 17.78 -7.78 21.68
C VAL A 138 18.47 -6.41 21.50
N GLY A 139 17.71 -5.34 21.27
CA GLY A 139 18.24 -3.97 21.14
C GLY A 139 18.48 -3.22 22.45
N MET A 140 18.21 -3.84 23.61
CA MET A 140 18.37 -3.26 24.94
C MET A 140 19.52 -3.89 25.76
N LYS A 141 20.47 -4.56 25.10
CA LYS A 141 21.69 -5.08 25.73
C LYS A 141 22.93 -4.40 25.21
#